data_AF-A0A938PN70-F1
#
_entry.id   AF-A0A938PN70-F1
#
_cell.length_a   1.000
_cell.length_b   1.000
_cell.length_c   1.000
_cell.angle_alpha   90.00
_cell.angle_beta   90.00
_cell.angle_gamma   90.00
#
_symmetry.space_group_name_H-M   'P 1'
#
loop_
_entity.id
_entity.type
_entity.pdbx_description
1 polymer ?
#
loop_
_entity_poly.entity_id
_entity_poly.type
_entity_poly.pdbx_seq_one_letter_code
_entity_poly.pdbx_strand_id
1 'polypeptide(L)'
;MKNLFAVAGLMLVSVTAHAFPQYASGGFRGAELMTADEQSAHAKKLQEMQTYAECNVYMTQHRQEVDRRAAAKGVSLPAVRGNPCDVMRTFGRIK
;
A
#
# COMPACT_ATOMS: atom_id res chain seq x y z
N MET A 1 19.79 22.16 47.82
CA MET A 1 21.13 21.63 47.48
C MET A 1 20.95 20.42 46.58
N LYS A 2 21.76 20.34 45.51
CA LYS A 2 22.05 19.15 44.69
C LYS A 2 21.21 18.93 43.42
N ASN A 3 21.38 19.90 42.52
CA ASN A 3 21.88 19.77 41.15
C ASN A 3 21.36 18.64 40.24
N LEU A 4 20.76 19.09 39.14
CA LEU A 4 21.02 18.69 37.75
C LEU A 4 21.34 17.21 37.51
N PHE A 5 20.34 16.46 37.05
CA PHE A 5 20.56 15.40 36.07
C PHE A 5 19.82 15.75 34.78
N ALA A 6 20.59 16.36 33.89
CA ALA A 6 20.34 16.35 32.47
C ALA A 6 20.46 14.91 31.96
N VAL A 7 19.41 14.36 31.35
CA VAL A 7 19.58 13.51 30.17
C VAL A 7 18.38 13.77 29.26
N ALA A 8 18.64 14.63 28.29
CA ALA A 8 17.83 14.78 27.11
C ALA A 8 17.86 13.48 26.29
N GLY A 9 16.72 13.18 25.65
CA GLY A 9 16.71 12.54 24.34
C GLY A 9 16.94 11.04 24.31
N LEU A 10 15.84 10.30 24.22
CA LEU A 10 15.76 9.24 23.23
C LEU A 10 14.31 9.18 22.71
N MET A 11 14.02 10.04 21.74
CA MET A 11 12.88 9.87 20.83
C MET A 11 13.02 8.49 20.20
N LEU A 12 12.21 7.55 20.65
CA LEU A 12 11.89 6.31 19.93
C LEU A 12 11.15 6.74 18.66
N VAL A 13 11.89 7.12 17.62
CA VAL A 13 11.35 7.25 16.28
C VAL A 13 10.95 5.85 15.84
N SER A 14 9.65 5.59 15.86
CA SER A 14 9.02 4.41 15.27
C SER A 14 9.32 4.35 13.78
N VAL A 15 10.50 3.86 13.40
CA VAL A 15 10.81 3.50 12.02
C VAL A 15 10.22 2.11 11.75
N THR A 16 8.91 2.05 11.46
CA THR A 16 8.28 0.85 10.90
C THR A 16 7.53 1.13 9.58
N ALA A 17 7.89 2.19 8.85
CA ALA A 17 7.18 2.58 7.63
C ALA A 17 7.95 2.41 6.30
N HIS A 18 9.20 1.95 6.29
CA HIS A 18 10.02 1.92 5.06
C HIS A 18 10.24 0.56 4.41
N ALA A 19 9.61 -0.51 4.91
CA ALA A 19 9.86 -1.86 4.37
C ALA A 19 9.32 -2.09 2.95
N PHE A 20 8.46 -1.20 2.41
CA PHE A 20 7.72 -1.48 1.17
C PHE A 20 7.41 -0.22 0.34
N PRO A 21 8.41 0.54 -0.12
CA PRO A 21 8.19 1.78 -0.86
C PRO A 21 7.31 1.56 -2.10
N GLN A 22 7.52 0.49 -2.86
CA GLN A 22 6.73 0.19 -4.08
C GLN A 22 5.24 -0.14 -3.83
N TYR A 23 4.89 -0.60 -2.63
CA TYR A 23 3.49 -0.86 -2.25
C TYR A 23 2.85 0.36 -1.56
N ALA A 24 3.68 1.18 -0.90
CA ALA A 24 3.28 2.47 -0.32
C ALA A 24 3.21 3.60 -1.36
N SER A 25 3.89 3.47 -2.50
CA SER A 25 4.00 4.49 -3.55
C SER A 25 3.11 4.25 -4.77
N GLY A 26 2.14 3.32 -4.68
CA GLY A 26 1.10 3.19 -5.71
C GLY A 26 1.57 2.64 -7.07
N GLY A 27 2.67 1.88 -7.13
CA GLY A 27 3.16 1.26 -8.37
C GLY A 27 2.34 0.04 -8.78
N PHE A 28 1.08 0.23 -9.21
CA PHE A 28 0.22 -0.85 -9.71
C PHE A 28 -0.17 -0.65 -11.19
N ARG A 29 -0.50 -1.76 -11.86
CA ARG A 29 -0.98 -1.76 -13.25
C ARG A 29 -2.19 -0.84 -13.38
N GLY A 30 -2.11 0.16 -14.25
CA GLY A 30 -3.20 1.10 -14.50
C GLY A 30 -3.29 2.26 -13.51
N ALA A 31 -2.24 2.50 -12.71
CA ALA A 31 -2.12 3.72 -11.90
C ALA A 31 -2.31 5.00 -12.72
N GLU A 32 -1.86 5.03 -13.98
CA GLU A 32 -2.03 6.14 -14.92
C GLU A 32 -3.50 6.45 -15.25
N LEU A 33 -4.41 5.51 -14.99
CA LEU A 33 -5.86 5.69 -15.18
C LEU A 33 -6.57 6.22 -13.94
N MET A 34 -5.81 6.48 -12.86
CA MET A 34 -6.29 6.94 -11.57
C MET A 34 -5.62 8.27 -11.20
N THR A 35 -6.31 9.10 -10.42
CA THR A 35 -5.72 10.35 -9.91
C THR A 35 -4.68 10.06 -8.83
N ALA A 36 -3.81 11.03 -8.54
CA ALA A 36 -2.83 10.92 -7.46
C ALA A 36 -3.50 10.66 -6.08
N ASP A 37 -4.66 11.29 -5.85
CA ASP A 37 -5.44 11.08 -4.62
C ASP A 37 -5.99 9.66 -4.53
N GLU A 38 -6.50 9.11 -5.63
CA GLU A 38 -7.00 7.74 -5.68
C GLU A 38 -5.87 6.71 -5.47
N GLN A 39 -4.68 6.97 -6.01
CA GLN A 39 -3.50 6.13 -5.78
C GLN A 39 -3.06 6.15 -4.31
N SER A 40 -3.06 7.34 -3.68
CA SER A 40 -2.76 7.50 -2.26
C SER A 40 -3.80 6.79 -1.38
N ALA A 41 -5.08 6.93 -1.71
CA ALA A 41 -6.17 6.23 -1.02
C ALA A 41 -6.04 4.71 -1.16
N HIS A 42 -5.64 4.20 -2.32
CA HIS A 42 -5.36 2.77 -2.53
C HIS A 42 -4.21 2.29 -1.64
N ALA A 43 -3.09 3.01 -1.62
CA ALA A 43 -1.94 2.68 -0.77
C ALA A 43 -2.32 2.67 0.72
N LYS A 44 -3.06 3.69 1.18
CA LYS A 44 -3.58 3.76 2.55
C LYS A 44 -4.51 2.59 2.87
N LYS A 45 -5.41 2.24 1.94
CA LYS A 45 -6.35 1.13 2.13
C LYS A 45 -5.62 -0.21 2.27
N LEU A 46 -4.58 -0.44 1.47
CA LEU A 46 -3.74 -1.64 1.61
C LEU A 46 -3.00 -1.69 2.94
N GLN A 47 -2.56 -0.54 3.47
CA GLN A 47 -1.89 -0.49 4.77
C GLN A 47 -2.83 -0.80 5.94
N GLU A 48 -4.12 -0.50 5.81
CA GLU A 48 -5.16 -0.74 6.82
C GLU A 48 -5.65 -2.19 6.87
N MET A 49 -5.47 -2.96 5.78
CA MET A 49 -5.92 -4.34 5.69
C MET A 49 -5.10 -5.27 6.58
N GLN A 50 -5.78 -6.19 7.27
CA GLN A 50 -5.16 -7.10 8.23
C GLN A 50 -5.24 -8.58 7.82
N THR A 51 -6.16 -8.92 6.90
CA THR A 51 -6.38 -10.32 6.48
C THR A 51 -6.12 -10.49 4.99
N TYR A 52 -5.62 -11.67 4.62
CA TYR A 52 -5.41 -12.06 3.23
C TYR A 52 -6.72 -12.08 2.44
N ALA A 53 -7.80 -12.56 3.05
CA ALA A 53 -9.12 -12.60 2.41
C ALA A 53 -9.63 -11.20 2.06
N GLU A 54 -9.56 -10.24 3.00
CA GLU A 54 -9.94 -8.85 2.78
C GLU A 54 -9.10 -8.20 1.67
N CYS A 55 -7.78 -8.39 1.73
CA CYS A 55 -6.88 -7.88 0.70
C CYS A 55 -7.21 -8.44 -0.68
N ASN A 56 -7.45 -9.75 -0.79
CA ASN A 56 -7.71 -10.39 -2.08
C ASN A 56 -9.05 -9.95 -2.69
N VAL A 57 -10.09 -9.80 -1.88
CA VAL A 57 -11.39 -9.27 -2.32
C VAL A 57 -11.22 -7.84 -2.83
N TYR A 58 -10.56 -6.98 -2.06
CA TYR A 58 -10.32 -5.60 -2.46
C TYR A 58 -9.49 -5.48 -3.73
N MET A 59 -8.38 -6.22 -3.84
CA MET A 59 -7.54 -6.21 -5.03
C MET A 59 -8.29 -6.69 -6.27
N THR A 60 -9.19 -7.67 -6.12
CA THR A 60 -10.02 -8.16 -7.22
C THR A 60 -10.99 -7.08 -7.71
N GLN A 61 -11.70 -6.43 -6.77
CA GLN A 61 -12.61 -5.32 -7.09
C GLN A 61 -11.87 -4.15 -7.73
N HIS A 62 -10.70 -3.80 -7.19
CA HIS A 62 -9.88 -2.72 -7.70
C HIS A 62 -9.36 -3.00 -9.12
N ARG A 63 -8.92 -4.23 -9.41
CA ARG A 63 -8.51 -4.64 -10.77
C ARG A 63 -9.66 -4.53 -11.77
N GLN A 64 -10.85 -5.00 -11.39
CA GLN A 64 -12.04 -4.89 -12.24
C GLN A 64 -12.40 -3.43 -12.53
N GLU A 65 -12.29 -2.54 -11.55
CA GLU A 65 -12.50 -1.11 -11.75
C GLU A 65 -11.49 -0.53 -12.74
N VAL A 66 -10.21 -0.83 -12.55
CA VAL A 66 -9.14 -0.38 -13.43
C VAL A 66 -9.31 -0.93 -14.86
N ASP A 67 -9.72 -2.20 -15.01
CA ASP A 67 -10.01 -2.80 -16.32
C ASP A 67 -11.19 -2.14 -17.02
N ARG A 68 -12.27 -1.82 -16.28
CA ARG A 68 -13.41 -1.08 -16.84
C ARG A 68 -13.01 0.32 -17.31
N ARG A 69 -12.22 1.04 -16.51
CA ARG A 69 -11.69 2.36 -16.88
C ARG A 69 -10.78 2.28 -18.10
N ALA A 70 -9.93 1.26 -18.17
CA ALA A 70 -9.05 1.01 -19.30
C ALA A 70 -9.83 0.75 -20.59
N ALA A 71 -10.83 -0.13 -20.53
CA ALA A 71 -11.72 -0.44 -21.64
C ALA A 71 -12.48 0.81 -22.12
N ALA A 72 -13.02 1.61 -21.18
CA ALA A 72 -13.72 2.85 -21.51
C ALA A 72 -12.83 3.91 -22.20
N LYS A 73 -11.53 3.89 -21.90
CA LYS A 73 -10.52 4.78 -22.52
C LYS A 73 -9.83 4.16 -23.74
N GLY A 74 -10.17 2.92 -24.12
CA GLY A 74 -9.51 2.19 -25.21
C GLY A 74 -8.03 1.87 -24.93
N VAL A 75 -7.62 1.82 -23.65
CA VAL A 75 -6.24 1.54 -23.25
C VAL A 75 -6.11 0.06 -22.92
N SER A 76 -5.11 -0.60 -23.51
CA SER A 76 -4.73 -1.96 -23.14
C SER A 76 -3.70 -1.93 -22.03
N LEU A 77 -4.07 -2.45 -20.87
CA LEU A 77 -3.16 -2.55 -19.73
C LEU A 77 -2.39 -3.90 -19.74
N PRO A 78 -1.10 -3.93 -19.36
CA PRO A 78 -0.27 -5.14 -19.38
C PRO A 78 -0.84 -6.22 -18.44
N ALA A 79 -0.55 -7.50 -18.64
CA ALA A 79 -1.07 -8.56 -17.76
C ALA A 79 -0.73 -8.30 -16.27
N VAL A 80 -1.65 -8.70 -15.36
CA VAL A 80 -1.43 -8.58 -13.91
C VAL A 80 -0.19 -9.39 -13.53
N ARG A 81 0.83 -8.70 -12.98
CA ARG A 81 2.07 -9.35 -12.51
C ARG A 81 2.06 -9.41 -10.99
N GLY A 82 1.94 -10.64 -10.48
CA GLY A 82 1.97 -10.91 -9.05
C GLY A 82 0.75 -10.39 -8.30
N ASN A 83 0.71 -10.74 -7.00
CA ASN A 83 -0.35 -10.34 -6.10
C ASN A 83 0.26 -9.62 -4.90
N PRO A 84 -0.04 -8.33 -4.69
CA PRO A 84 0.50 -7.59 -3.54
C PRO A 84 0.04 -8.20 -2.20
N CYS A 85 -1.12 -8.84 -2.15
CA CYS A 85 -1.59 -9.54 -0.95
C CYS A 85 -0.69 -10.72 -0.58
N ASP A 86 -0.18 -11.46 -1.58
CA ASP A 86 0.75 -12.56 -1.34
C ASP A 86 2.06 -12.03 -0.76
N VAL A 87 2.57 -10.93 -1.30
CA VAL A 87 3.76 -10.27 -0.76
C VAL A 87 3.53 -9.84 0.69
N MET A 88 2.43 -9.13 0.96
CA MET A 88 2.11 -8.66 2.31
C MET A 88 1.97 -9.82 3.31
N ARG A 89 1.42 -10.96 2.89
CA ARG A 89 1.32 -12.18 3.69
C ARG A 89 2.69 -12.80 3.94
N THR A 90 3.53 -12.93 2.91
CA THR A 90 4.90 -13.46 3.03
C THR A 90 5.74 -12.64 4.02
N PHE A 91 5.54 -11.33 4.06
CA PHE A 91 6.21 -10.43 5.01
C PHE A 91 5.49 -10.29 6.35
N GLY A 92 4.44 -11.08 6.61
CA GLY A 92 3.76 -11.14 7.90
C GLY A 92 2.92 -9.90 8.25
N ARG A 93 2.61 -9.03 7.29
CA ARG A 93 1.76 -7.84 7.52
C ARG A 93 0.28 -8.20 7.65
N ILE A 94 -0.15 -9.23 6.93
CA ILE A 94 -1.52 -9.73 6.94
C ILE A 94 -1.53 -11.24 7.17
N LYS A 95 -2.57 -11.72 7.87
CA LYS A 95 -2.76 -13.14 8.18
C LYS A 95 -3.56 -13.86 7.11
#